data_AF-A0A959IGG5-F1
#
_entry.id   AF-A0A959IGG5-F1
#
_cell.length_a   1.000
_cell.length_b   1.000
_cell.length_c   1.000
_cell.angle_alpha   90.00
_cell.angle_beta   90.00
_cell.angle_gamma   90.00
#
_symmetry.space_group_name_H-M   'P 1'
#
loop_
_entity.id
_entity.type
_entity.pdbx_description
1 polymer ?
#
loop_
_entity_poly.entity_id
_entity_poly.type
_entity_poly.pdbx_seq_one_letter_code
_entity_poly.pdbx_strand_id
1 'polypeptide(L)' 'MQGSMKVKVIKENANRVTIKLILANTKMPVSRDEFEQRVKDGVYEVVE' A
#
# COMPACT_ATOMS: atom_id res chain seq x y z
N MET A 1 -19.59 -6.87 1.66
CA MET A 1 -18.63 -5.93 1.06
C MET A 1 -17.49 -6.75 0.46
N GLN A 2 -17.36 -6.76 -0.86
CA GLN A 2 -16.28 -7.48 -1.54
C GLN A 2 -15.08 -6.52 -1.60
N GLY A 3 -14.12 -6.69 -0.67
CA GLY A 3 -12.93 -5.87 -0.62
C GLY A 3 -11.95 -6.31 -1.71
N SER A 4 -11.52 -5.39 -2.58
CA SER A 4 -10.40 -5.62 -3.50
C SER A 4 -9.09 -5.19 -2.83
N MET A 5 -8.05 -6.00 -2.96
CA MET A 5 -6.72 -5.73 -2.41
C MET A 5 -5.74 -5.45 -3.55
N LYS A 6 -5.03 -4.31 -3.51
CA LYS A 6 -4.00 -3.98 -4.50
C LYS A 6 -2.74 -4.78 -4.13
N VAL A 7 -2.19 -5.53 -5.07
CA VAL A 7 -0.94 -6.28 -4.87
C VAL A 7 0.04 -5.94 -5.98
N LYS A 8 1.33 -5.91 -5.67
CA LYS A 8 2.41 -5.68 -6.66
C LYS A 8 3.37 -6.85 -6.64
N VAL A 9 3.64 -7.46 -7.79
CA VAL A 9 4.65 -8.53 -7.89
C VAL A 9 6.04 -7.89 -7.76
N ILE A 10 6.85 -8.39 -6.82
CA ILE A 10 8.21 -7.90 -6.58
C ILE A 10 9.22 -8.85 -7.24
N LYS A 11 8.93 -10.14 -7.26
CA LYS A 11 9.82 -11.16 -7.82
C LYS A 11 9.04 -12.39 -8.23
N GLU A 12 9.33 -12.92 -9.40
CA GLU A 12 8.74 -14.15 -9.93
C GLU A 12 9.85 -15.10 -10.35
N ASN A 13 9.76 -16.34 -9.90
CA ASN A 13 10.59 -17.47 -10.29
C ASN A 13 9.66 -18.58 -10.80
N ALA A 14 10.21 -19.58 -11.48
CA ALA A 14 9.45 -20.70 -12.08
C ALA A 14 8.40 -21.35 -11.15
N ASN A 15 8.66 -21.38 -9.83
CA ASN A 15 7.79 -22.05 -8.86
C ASN A 15 7.29 -21.11 -7.73
N ARG A 16 7.63 -19.81 -7.76
CA ARG A 16 7.31 -18.90 -6.64
C ARG A 16 7.14 -17.46 -7.08
N VAL A 17 6.05 -16.84 -6.64
CA VAL A 17 5.80 -15.40 -6.77
C VAL A 17 5.90 -14.75 -5.40
N THR A 18 6.64 -13.65 -5.30
CA THR A 18 6.71 -12.77 -4.14
C THR A 18 5.94 -11.50 -4.44
N ILE A 19 4.91 -11.23 -3.64
CA ILE A 19 4.02 -10.08 -3.80
C ILE A 19 4.15 -9.11 -2.62
N LYS A 20 4.14 -7.80 -2.90
CA LYS A 20 3.92 -6.73 -1.91
C LYS A 20 2.41 -6.56 -1.76
N LEU A 21 1.91 -6.82 -0.57
CA LEU A 21 0.52 -6.52 -0.22
C LEU A 21 0.43 -5.01 -0.01
N ILE A 22 -0.39 -4.33 -0.81
CA ILE A 22 -0.66 -2.90 -0.67
C ILE A 22 -2.11 -2.80 -0.22
N LEU A 23 -2.30 -2.68 1.10
CA LEU A 23 -3.59 -2.30 1.64
C LEU A 23 -3.88 -0.88 1.19
N ALA A 24 -4.71 -0.74 0.16
CA ALA A 24 -5.29 0.53 -0.18
C ALA A 24 -6.24 0.90 0.96
N ASN A 25 -5.78 1.73 1.89
CA ASN A 25 -6.68 2.40 2.85
C ASN A 25 -7.64 3.27 2.04
N THR A 26 -8.78 2.68 1.65
CA THR A 26 -9.83 3.34 0.85
C THR A 26 -10.54 4.44 1.63
N LYS A 27 -10.43 4.42 2.96
CA LYS A 27 -10.79 5.53 3.85
C LYS A 27 -9.51 6.05 4.46
N MET A 28 -9.16 7.30 4.19
CA MET A 28 -8.11 8.01 4.92
C MET A 28 -8.63 8.20 6.35
N PRO A 29 -8.05 7.53 7.37
CA PRO A 29 -8.53 7.65 8.74
C PRO A 29 -8.04 8.95 9.42
N VAL A 30 -7.22 9.73 8.71
CA VAL A 30 -6.54 10.92 9.18
C VAL A 30 -6.72 12.05 8.17
N SER A 31 -6.53 13.28 8.63
CA SER A 31 -6.57 14.46 7.76
C SER A 31 -5.44 14.40 6.72
N ARG A 32 -5.59 15.19 5.64
CA ARG A 32 -4.58 15.26 4.58
C ARG A 32 -3.22 15.74 5.11
N ASP A 33 -3.22 16.74 5.99
CA ASP A 33 -1.99 17.29 6.57
C ASP A 33 -1.24 16.23 7.40
N GLU A 34 -1.98 15.43 8.17
CA GLU A 34 -1.42 14.33 8.96
C GLU A 34 -0.94 13.18 8.07
N PHE A 35 -1.64 12.91 6.97
CA PHE A 35 -1.18 11.96 5.96
C PHE A 35 0.15 12.41 5.33
N GLU A 36 0.26 13.67 4.91
CA GLU A 36 1.48 14.21 4.29
C GLU A 36 2.67 14.22 5.28
N GLN A 37 2.43 14.51 6.56
CA GLN A 37 3.43 14.33 7.63
C GLN A 37 3.87 12.87 7.75
N ARG A 38 2.94 11.92 7.82
CA ARG A 38 3.27 10.49 7.91
C ARG A 38 4.02 9.95 6.69
N VAL A 39 3.80 10.52 5.51
CA VAL A 39 4.61 10.23 4.32
C VAL A 39 6.03 10.76 4.48
N LYS A 40 6.20 12.00 4.97
CA LYS A 40 7.53 12.59 5.24
C LYS A 40 8.29 11.82 6.32
N ASP A 41 7.60 11.35 7.34
CA ASP A 41 8.17 10.58 8.45
C ASP A 41 8.45 9.10 8.06
N GLY A 42 8.11 8.70 6.83
CA GLY A 42 8.31 7.33 6.34
C GLY A 42 7.34 6.28 6.92
N VAL A 43 6.32 6.72 7.65
CA VAL A 43 5.26 5.87 8.20
C VAL A 43 4.33 5.37 7.08
N TYR A 44 4.09 6.19 6.07
CA TYR A 44 3.31 5.85 4.88
C TYR A 44 4.14 5.96 3.60
N GLU A 45 3.87 5.06 2.66
CA GLU A 45 4.47 5.06 1.32
C GLU A 45 3.36 5.34 0.31
N VAL A 46 3.55 6.36 -0.54
CA VAL A 46 2.63 6.66 -1.63
C VAL A 46 2.90 5.67 -2.76
N VAL A 47 1.88 4.89 -3.12
CA VAL A 47 1.97 3.94 -4.24
C VAL A 47 1.17 4.49 -5.41
N GLU A 48 1.85 4.98 -6.44
CA GLU A 48 1.26 5.29 -7.76
C GLU A 48 0.68 4.02 -8.41
#